data_AF-A0A4R7S5A5-F1
#
_entry.id   AF-A0A4R7S5A5-F1
#
_cell.length_a   1.000
_cell.length_b   1.000
_cell.length_c   1.000
_cell.angle_alpha   90.00
_cell.angle_beta   90.00
_cell.angle_gamma   90.00
#
_symmetry.space_group_name_H-M   'P 1'
#
loop_
_entity.id
_entity.type
_entity.pdbx_description
1 polymer ?
#
loop_
_entity_poly.entity_id
_entity_poly.type
_entity_poly.pdbx_seq_one_letter_code
_entity_poly.pdbx_strand_id
1 'polypeptide(L)'
;MSQLAISLPDDLQSFVSEAVRSGRFTDEGDFVVNVLYQAMEQAPLNEATLDSQGLQKLEALRNDIRVGLDQLDRGEGISDFDWDAFIQGMHKNPVAAKSD
;
A
#
# COMPACT_ATOMS: atom_id res chain seq x y z
N MET A 1 18.59 10.75 19.71
CA MET A 1 17.45 11.69 19.66
C MET A 1 17.82 12.78 18.67
N SER A 2 17.22 12.76 17.48
CA SER A 2 17.38 13.85 16.51
C SER A 2 16.36 14.95 16.82
N GLN A 3 16.78 16.21 16.79
CA GLN A 3 15.90 17.35 17.01
C GLN A 3 15.77 18.15 15.71
N LEU A 4 14.54 18.39 15.28
CA LEU A 4 14.21 19.16 14.08
C LEU A 4 13.45 20.42 14.51
N ALA A 5 13.92 21.58 14.08
CA ALA A 5 13.19 22.84 14.27
C ALA A 5 12.19 23.01 13.12
N ILE A 6 10.91 23.14 13.45
CA ILE A 6 9.82 23.27 12.49
C ILE A 6 9.02 24.51 12.88
N SER A 7 8.69 25.35 11.90
CA SER A 7 7.86 26.54 12.12
C SER A 7 6.45 26.26 11.64
N LEU A 8 5.48 26.45 12.52
CA LEU A 8 4.06 26.32 12.20
C LEU A 8 3.45 27.70 11.92
N PRO A 9 2.60 27.83 10.89
CA PRO A 9 1.71 28.99 10.74
C PRO A 9 0.90 29.24 12.01
N ASP A 10 0.65 30.52 12.33
CA ASP A 10 -0.02 30.94 13.57
C ASP A 10 -1.42 30.30 13.74
N ASP A 11 -2.14 30.10 12.64
CA ASP A 11 -3.44 29.43 12.62
C ASP A 11 -3.35 27.98 13.13
N LEU A 12 -2.25 27.29 12.84
CA LEU A 12 -2.02 25.91 13.26
C LEU A 12 -1.50 25.82 14.70
N GLN A 13 -0.83 26.85 15.21
CA GLN A 13 -0.38 26.87 16.62
C GLN A 13 -1.58 26.78 17.58
N SER A 14 -2.65 27.52 17.28
CA SER A 14 -3.89 27.48 18.06
C SER A 14 -4.48 26.08 18.08
N PHE A 15 -4.54 25.42 16.92
CA PHE A 15 -5.04 24.06 16.78
C PHE A 15 -4.21 23.01 17.54
N VAL A 16 -2.88 23.08 17.45
CA VAL A 16 -1.97 22.18 18.18
C VAL A 16 -2.14 22.37 19.68
N SER A 17 -2.16 23.63 20.14
CA SER A 17 -2.31 23.94 21.57
C SER A 17 -3.63 23.43 22.15
N GLU A 18 -4.71 23.48 21.37
CA GLU A 18 -6.02 22.96 21.77
C GLU A 18 -6.03 21.43 21.82
N ALA A 19 -5.37 20.76 20.87
CA ALA A 19 -5.21 19.31 20.86
C ALA A 19 -4.42 18.81 22.07
N VAL A 20 -3.35 19.49 22.47
CA VAL A 20 -2.59 19.17 23.69
C VAL A 20 -3.44 19.44 24.94
N ARG A 21 -4.13 20.59 24.99
CA ARG A 21 -5.00 20.95 26.13
C ARG A 21 -6.16 19.98 26.34
N SER A 22 -6.63 19.33 25.27
CA SER A 22 -7.66 18.29 25.36
C SER A 22 -7.18 17.02 26.07
N GLY A 23 -5.88 16.90 26.37
CA GLY A 23 -5.26 15.73 27.00
C GLY A 23 -5.04 14.57 26.04
N ARG A 24 -5.28 14.78 24.73
CA ARG A 24 -5.09 13.75 23.71
C ARG A 24 -3.62 13.51 23.36
N PHE A 25 -2.75 14.49 23.61
CA PHE A 25 -1.32 14.44 23.34
C PHE A 25 -0.56 14.99 24.55
N THR A 26 0.65 14.48 24.78
CA THR A 26 1.45 14.82 25.97
C THR A 26 2.05 16.22 25.86
N ASP A 27 2.52 16.58 24.67
CA ASP A 27 3.06 17.88 24.33
C ASP A 27 2.88 18.16 22.81
N GLU A 28 3.29 19.36 22.38
CA GLU A 28 3.17 19.78 20.98
C GLU A 28 4.06 18.94 20.03
N GLY A 29 5.19 18.44 20.53
CA GLY A 29 6.09 17.57 19.75
C GLY A 29 5.46 16.21 19.49
N ASP A 30 4.84 15.61 20.51
CA ASP A 30 4.08 14.36 20.43
C ASP A 30 2.94 14.47 19.42
N PHE A 31 2.22 15.60 19.43
CA PHE A 31 1.21 15.90 18.41
C PHE A 31 1.80 15.90 16.99
N VAL A 32 2.85 16.68 16.75
CA VAL A 32 3.42 16.84 15.39
C VAL A 32 4.01 15.53 14.89
N VAL A 33 4.68 14.76 15.75
CA VAL A 33 5.22 13.45 15.40
C VAL A 33 4.09 12.50 15.00
N ASN A 34 2.99 12.46 15.76
CA ASN A 34 1.86 11.59 15.44
C ASN A 34 1.21 11.95 14.10
N VAL A 35 1.04 13.24 13.82
CA VAL A 35 0.51 13.72 12.53
C VAL A 35 1.43 13.33 11.39
N LEU A 36 2.76 13.49 11.53
CA LEU A 36 3.71 13.10 10.50
C LEU A 36 3.69 11.59 10.24
N TYR A 37 3.61 10.77 11.29
CA TYR A 37 3.44 9.32 11.15
C TYR A 37 2.16 8.97 10.39
N GLN A 38 1.03 9.59 10.74
CA GLN A 38 -0.23 9.36 10.03
C GLN A 38 -0.17 9.83 8.56
N ALA A 39 0.46 10.97 8.30
CA ALA A 39 0.68 11.44 6.93
C ALA A 39 1.58 10.50 6.13
N MET A 40 2.58 9.88 6.77
CA MET A 40 3.43 8.85 6.15
C MET A 40 2.68 7.54 5.91
N GLU A 41 1.79 7.13 6.81
CA GLU A 41 0.93 5.94 6.63
C GLU A 41 -0.10 6.14 5.52
N GLN A 42 -0.60 7.36 5.34
CA GLN A 42 -1.54 7.72 4.28
C GLN A 42 -0.84 8.15 2.98
N ALA A 43 0.49 8.29 3.00
CA ALA A 43 1.24 8.58 1.78
C ALA A 43 1.04 7.42 0.79
N PRO A 44 0.81 7.71 -0.49
CA PRO A 44 0.69 6.65 -1.48
C PRO A 44 1.95 5.79 -1.43
N LEU A 45 1.77 4.47 -1.38
CA LEU A 45 2.85 3.48 -1.49
C LEU A 45 3.73 3.87 -2.67
N ASN A 46 4.88 4.45 -2.39
CA ASN A 46 5.84 4.85 -3.40
C ASN A 46 7.02 3.88 -3.36
N GLU A 47 7.69 3.70 -4.49
CA GLU A 47 8.84 2.79 -4.58
C GLU A 47 9.95 3.14 -3.58
N ALA A 48 10.10 4.42 -3.21
CA ALA A 48 11.08 4.87 -2.23
C ALA A 48 10.72 4.51 -0.77
N THR A 49 9.49 4.09 -0.49
CA THR A 49 8.99 3.67 0.83
C THR A 49 8.88 2.15 0.96
N LEU A 50 9.05 1.41 -0.14
CA LEU A 50 9.05 -0.04 -0.13
C LEU A 50 10.41 -0.57 0.35
N ASP A 51 10.35 -1.62 1.16
CA ASP A 51 11.54 -2.41 1.49
C ASP A 51 11.97 -3.28 0.29
N SER A 52 13.11 -3.95 0.40
CA SER A 52 13.66 -4.77 -0.68
C SER A 52 12.70 -5.89 -1.14
N GLN A 53 11.90 -6.43 -0.22
CA GLN A 53 10.90 -7.45 -0.53
C GLN A 53 9.70 -6.85 -1.28
N GLY A 54 9.24 -5.65 -0.88
CA GLY A 54 8.19 -4.90 -1.56
C GLY A 54 8.58 -4.51 -2.98
N LEU A 55 9.83 -4.08 -3.18
CA LEU A 55 10.37 -3.79 -4.51
C LEU A 55 10.39 -5.02 -5.42
N GLN A 56 10.82 -6.18 -4.90
CA GLN A 56 10.81 -7.43 -5.67
C GLN A 56 9.40 -7.88 -6.06
N LYS A 57 8.43 -7.77 -5.14
CA LYS A 57 7.02 -8.08 -5.43
C LYS A 57 6.43 -7.15 -6.47
N LEU A 58 6.79 -5.86 -6.41
CA LEU A 58 6.34 -4.87 -7.39
C LEU A 58 6.93 -5.16 -8.78
N GLU A 59 8.21 -5.53 -8.85
CA GLU A 59 8.86 -5.91 -10.11
C GLU A 59 8.26 -7.20 -10.70
N ALA A 60 7.98 -8.20 -9.86
CA ALA A 60 7.28 -9.41 -10.29
C ALA A 60 5.89 -9.09 -10.86
N LEU A 61 5.09 -8.29 -10.14
CA LEU A 61 3.76 -7.88 -10.59
C LEU A 61 3.81 -7.11 -11.92
N ARG A 62 4.80 -6.23 -12.10
CA ARG A 62 5.00 -5.51 -13.37
C ARG A 62 5.27 -6.46 -14.53
N ASN A 63 6.09 -7.48 -14.29
CA ASN A 63 6.36 -8.50 -15.30
C ASN A 63 5.12 -9.33 -15.63
N ASP A 64 4.34 -9.73 -14.63
CA ASP A 64 3.11 -10.50 -14.83
C ASP A 64 2.08 -9.72 -15.65
N ILE A 65 1.89 -8.43 -15.33
CA ILE A 65 1.01 -7.54 -16.10
C ILE A 65 1.49 -7.44 -17.55
N ARG A 66 2.79 -7.24 -17.77
CA ARG A 66 3.35 -7.14 -19.12
C ARG A 66 3.10 -8.42 -19.92
N VAL A 67 3.33 -9.58 -19.32
CA VAL A 67 3.06 -10.88 -19.96
C VAL A 67 1.57 -11.02 -20.29
N GLY A 68 0.69 -10.65 -19.36
CA GLY A 68 -0.76 -10.67 -19.59
C GLY A 68 -1.19 -9.77 -20.73
N LEU A 69 -0.62 -8.55 -20.83
CA LEU A 69 -0.87 -7.64 -21.96
C LEU A 69 -0.36 -8.24 -23.28
N ASP A 70 0.85 -8.80 -23.29
CA ASP A 70 1.41 -9.46 -24.49
C ASP A 70 0.53 -10.64 -24.95
N GLN A 71 -0.07 -11.39 -24.02
CA GLN A 71 -1.02 -12.48 -24.32
C GLN A 71 -2.34 -11.94 -24.87
N LEU A 72 -2.87 -10.87 -24.28
CA LEU A 72 -4.07 -10.19 -24.76
C LEU A 72 -3.88 -9.66 -26.19
N ASP A 73 -2.74 -9.05 -26.48
CA ASP A 73 -2.39 -8.54 -27.81
C ASP A 73 -2.26 -9.66 -28.85
N ARG A 74 -1.85 -10.86 -28.44
CA ARG A 74 -1.86 -12.07 -29.28
C ARG A 74 -3.26 -12.69 -29.46
N GLY A 75 -4.28 -12.15 -28.81
CA GLY A 75 -5.64 -12.70 -28.84
C GLY A 75 -5.82 -13.94 -27.95
N GLU A 76 -4.91 -14.20 -27.02
CA GLU A 76 -4.98 -15.29 -26.04
C GLU A 76 -5.86 -14.92 -24.82
N GLY A 77 -6.51 -13.76 -24.85
CA GLY A 77 -7.45 -13.32 -23.83
C GLY A 77 -8.72 -14.15 -23.79
N ILE A 78 -9.07 -14.68 -22.61
CA ILE A 78 -10.34 -15.37 -22.40
C ILE A 78 -11.42 -14.30 -22.20
N SER A 79 -12.31 -14.12 -23.18
CA SER A 79 -13.43 -13.16 -23.11
C SER A 79 -14.52 -13.57 -22.13
N ASP A 80 -14.75 -14.89 -22.00
CA ASP A 80 -15.88 -15.45 -21.26
C ASP A 80 -15.39 -16.47 -20.23
N PHE A 81 -14.60 -16.00 -19.26
CA PHE A 81 -14.08 -16.85 -18.20
C PHE A 81 -15.21 -17.21 -17.22
N ASP A 82 -15.59 -18.49 -17.18
CA ASP A 82 -16.57 -19.03 -16.24
C ASP A 82 -15.90 -19.36 -14.89
N TRP A 83 -16.03 -18.43 -13.96
CA TRP A 83 -15.49 -18.56 -12.59
C TRP A 83 -16.12 -19.73 -11.82
N ASP A 84 -17.41 -20.01 -12.03
CA ASP A 84 -18.12 -21.05 -11.30
C ASP A 84 -17.64 -22.44 -11.75
N ALA A 85 -17.46 -22.64 -13.05
CA ALA A 85 -16.91 -23.86 -13.61
C ALA A 85 -15.45 -24.09 -13.17
N PHE A 86 -14.63 -23.03 -13.13
CA PHE A 86 -13.24 -23.11 -12.70
C PHE A 86 -13.10 -23.53 -11.23
N ILE A 87 -13.87 -22.90 -10.32
CA ILE A 87 -13.85 -23.20 -8.89
C ILE A 87 -14.35 -24.64 -8.64
N GLN A 88 -15.41 -25.07 -9.33
CA GLN A 88 -15.89 -26.45 -9.23
C GLN A 88 -14.88 -27.47 -9.76
N GLY A 89 -14.08 -27.11 -10.77
CA GLY A 89 -12.97 -27.92 -11.29
C GLY A 89 -11.84 -28.10 -10.28
N MET A 90 -11.44 -27.03 -9.58
CA MET A 90 -10.40 -27.10 -8.53
C MET A 90 -10.79 -28.03 -7.38
N HIS A 91 -12.06 -28.04 -6.97
CA HIS A 91 -12.55 -28.94 -5.94
C HIS A 91 -12.59 -30.42 -6.36
N LYS A 92 -12.71 -30.71 -7.66
CA LYS A 92 -12.79 -32.08 -8.19
C LYS A 92 -11.44 -32.72 -8.48
N ASN A 93 -10.35 -31.94 -8.63
CA ASN A 93 -9.04 -32.49 -8.98
C ASN A 93 -7.87 -31.77 -8.25
N PRO A 94 -7.54 -32.17 -7.00
CA PRO A 94 -6.52 -31.49 -6.20
C PRO A 94 -5.07 -31.69 -6.66
N VAL A 95 -4.82 -32.49 -7.72
CA VAL A 95 -3.47 -32.85 -8.18
C VAL A 95 -2.93 -31.92 -9.30
N ALA A 96 -3.79 -31.14 -9.96
CA ALA A 96 -3.33 -30.25 -11.04
C ALA A 96 -2.69 -28.93 -10.54
N ALA A 97 -2.70 -28.66 -9.23
CA ALA A 97 -2.13 -27.44 -8.65
C ALA A 97 -0.61 -27.53 -8.40
N LYS A 98 0.03 -28.66 -8.73
CA LYS A 98 1.49 -28.84 -8.67
C LYS A 98 1.97 -29.71 -9.84
N SER A 99 2.20 -29.09 -10.99
CA SER A 99 3.08 -29.66 -12.00
C SER A 99 3.66 -28.52 -12.85
N ASP A 100 4.92 -28.23 -12.52
CA ASP A 100 5.97 -27.42 -13.17
C ASP A 100 5.67 -25.98 -13.62
#